data_AF-A0A836KEB2-F1
#
_entry.id   AF-A0A836KEB2-F1
#
_cell.length_a   1.000
_cell.length_b   1.000
_cell.length_c   1.000
_cell.angle_alpha   90.00
_cell.angle_beta   90.00
_cell.angle_gamma   90.00
#
_symmetry.space_group_name_H-M   'P 1'
#
loop_
_entity.id
_entity.type
_entity.pdbx_description
1 polymer ?
#
loop_
_entity_poly.entity_id
_entity_poly.type
_entity_poly.pdbx_seq_one_letter_code
_entity_poly.pdbx_strand_id
1 'polypeptide(L)'
;MPGSMEDRDLHASSNGEQKSPTEHLQRPRSSSKPRSAESAEPVPPQPSELSETPATAGDGTHAPIVIDPTKDLWQNITRNVKDANVEQAETNLIMVGAPGSGKTTLLNRIYTSFQSSSGGSGSKRVKATTALDYSFARRSERNVAPVAHFWEIAQGTQFAQLLDVVVTPENVHTVVAAVVVDASEEGLSVAWETATYWMRRLDQRVGDISQRMKAKGSTTPEKMLARAQKAIGLDHPDLQRMRLSGVPMVLVINKIDAFRGDTQQLKLLCRSMRYLAHVYGAHVVFTSEQESVRWRALMNFTLFQAPFDPKYLQTDPERGAVLLTADRDSFLDIGDPNVSRLGGGSANTGDAELDRWKVPFDDAFSPKKLAEEDKVIDDPFIRRLYDTAEGGFGEPVIDALRRQKDEELEQYRKNSNKAANASKV
;
A
#
# COMPACT_ATOMS: atom_id res chain seq x y z
N MET A 1 47.48 32.92 -28.96
CA MET A 1 48.43 33.98 -28.57
C MET A 1 48.95 34.62 -29.83
N PRO A 2 48.91 35.96 -30.03
CA PRO A 2 48.16 37.05 -29.37
C PRO A 2 47.09 37.65 -30.35
N GLY A 3 46.04 38.36 -29.89
CA GLY A 3 46.00 39.81 -29.58
C GLY A 3 45.69 40.60 -30.86
N SER A 4 44.81 41.59 -30.99
CA SER A 4 44.12 42.55 -30.12
C SER A 4 43.27 43.41 -31.07
N MET A 5 42.06 43.85 -30.74
CA MET A 5 41.72 45.26 -30.45
C MET A 5 40.21 45.40 -30.64
N GLU A 6 39.51 46.02 -29.69
CA GLU A 6 38.40 46.93 -29.96
C GLU A 6 38.10 47.74 -28.69
N ASP A 7 38.50 49.01 -28.74
CA ASP A 7 38.07 50.11 -27.86
C ASP A 7 36.60 50.44 -28.18
N ARG A 8 35.71 50.43 -27.18
CA ARG A 8 35.20 51.60 -26.44
C ARG A 8 34.65 52.72 -27.33
N ASP A 9 33.34 52.90 -27.29
CA ASP A 9 32.70 54.20 -27.00
C ASP A 9 31.20 54.03 -26.67
N LEU A 10 30.83 54.24 -25.41
CA LEU A 10 29.46 54.56 -25.00
C LEU A 10 29.55 55.68 -23.96
N HIS A 11 29.23 56.89 -24.43
CA HIS A 11 29.06 58.07 -23.60
C HIS A 11 27.59 58.19 -23.18
N ALA A 12 27.42 58.39 -21.88
CA ALA A 12 26.53 59.37 -21.24
C ALA A 12 25.00 59.21 -21.40
N SER A 13 24.15 59.54 -20.43
CA SER A 13 24.26 59.95 -19.03
C SER A 13 22.82 60.21 -18.58
N SER A 14 22.52 59.95 -17.30
CA SER A 14 21.66 60.75 -16.42
C SER A 14 21.18 59.85 -15.28
N ASN A 15 21.90 59.82 -14.15
CA ASN A 15 21.60 60.60 -12.91
C ASN A 15 20.17 60.34 -12.42
N GLY A 16 19.96 59.72 -11.26
CA GLY A 16 20.39 60.12 -9.91
C GLY A 16 19.10 60.47 -9.15
N GLU A 17 18.84 60.25 -7.86
CA GLU A 17 19.55 59.94 -6.61
C GLU A 17 18.51 59.20 -5.71
N GLN A 18 18.82 58.11 -5.04
CA GLN A 18 19.33 58.00 -3.66
C GLN A 18 18.50 58.65 -2.52
N LYS A 19 18.20 57.78 -1.53
CA LYS A 19 18.20 57.96 -0.06
C LYS A 19 16.88 58.25 0.70
N SER A 20 16.57 57.28 1.58
CA SER A 20 15.91 57.37 2.90
C SER A 20 16.68 58.33 3.86
N PRO A 21 16.29 58.65 5.14
CA PRO A 21 15.48 57.88 6.12
C PRO A 21 14.67 58.67 7.21
N THR A 22 14.04 57.91 8.13
CA THR A 22 13.75 58.15 9.59
C THR A 22 12.69 59.15 10.15
N GLU A 23 11.92 58.60 11.12
CA GLU A 23 11.32 59.16 12.37
C GLU A 23 10.33 60.35 12.33
N HIS A 24 9.14 60.23 12.98
CA HIS A 24 8.89 60.49 14.42
C HIS A 24 7.38 60.46 14.79
N LEU A 25 7.09 59.90 15.98
CA LEU A 25 6.07 60.23 17.00
C LEU A 25 4.82 61.10 16.69
N GLN A 26 3.60 60.60 16.99
CA GLN A 26 2.76 60.99 18.16
C GLN A 26 1.28 60.50 18.06
N ARG A 27 0.80 59.95 19.18
CA ARG A 27 -0.62 59.76 19.58
C ARG A 27 -1.16 61.08 20.19
N PRO A 28 -2.49 61.31 20.31
CA PRO A 28 -3.12 61.05 21.62
C PRO A 28 -4.65 60.73 21.67
N ARG A 29 -5.01 60.02 22.78
CA ARG A 29 -6.24 60.13 23.64
C ARG A 29 -7.57 59.60 23.07
N SER A 30 -8.50 58.98 23.83
CA SER A 30 -8.80 58.87 25.28
C SER A 30 -9.81 57.71 25.52
N SER A 31 -9.57 56.74 26.41
CA SER A 31 -10.19 56.52 27.76
C SER A 31 -11.74 56.54 27.81
N SER A 32 -12.47 55.59 28.42
CA SER A 32 -12.37 55.17 29.83
C SER A 32 -13.13 53.86 30.18
N LYS A 33 -12.60 53.13 31.16
CA LYS A 33 -13.19 52.06 32.04
C LYS A 33 -13.87 52.72 33.29
N PRO A 34 -14.25 52.08 34.43
CA PRO A 34 -14.36 50.66 34.88
C PRO A 34 -15.69 50.36 35.67
N ARG A 35 -16.00 49.17 36.24
CA ARG A 35 -15.59 48.58 37.55
C ARG A 35 -16.36 47.25 37.80
N SER A 36 -15.69 46.13 38.17
CA SER A 36 -15.60 45.51 39.53
C SER A 36 -16.81 44.64 39.90
N ALA A 37 -16.78 43.48 40.57
CA ALA A 37 -15.81 42.47 40.99
C ALA A 37 -16.63 41.33 41.68
N GLU A 38 -15.99 40.17 41.92
CA GLU A 38 -16.23 39.26 43.08
C GLU A 38 -17.06 37.95 42.89
N SER A 39 -16.30 36.85 42.79
CA SER A 39 -16.31 35.59 43.59
C SER A 39 -17.62 34.86 43.97
N ALA A 40 -17.70 33.55 43.63
CA ALA A 40 -17.91 32.39 44.53
C ALA A 40 -18.62 31.18 43.86
N GLU A 41 -18.05 29.98 43.99
CA GLU A 41 -18.75 28.66 44.06
C GLU A 41 -18.83 28.24 45.54
N PRO A 42 -19.65 27.26 46.04
CA PRO A 42 -20.10 25.99 45.38
C PRO A 42 -21.50 25.36 45.76
N VAL A 43 -22.00 24.38 44.94
CA VAL A 43 -22.69 23.07 45.24
C VAL A 43 -24.10 23.02 45.96
N PRO A 44 -24.98 21.97 45.83
CA PRO A 44 -25.67 21.27 44.70
C PRO A 44 -27.24 21.33 44.86
N PRO A 45 -28.09 20.62 44.05
CA PRO A 45 -28.64 19.31 44.53
C PRO A 45 -28.99 18.27 43.43
N GLN A 46 -29.20 17.02 43.86
CA GLN A 46 -29.75 15.88 43.07
C GLN A 46 -31.31 15.88 43.04
N PRO A 47 -31.99 14.77 42.69
CA PRO A 47 -32.55 14.45 41.37
C PRO A 47 -34.10 14.49 41.37
N SER A 48 -34.74 14.61 40.21
CA SER A 48 -36.20 14.37 40.13
C SER A 48 -36.59 13.64 38.85
N GLU A 49 -37.66 12.87 39.02
CA GLU A 49 -38.06 11.68 38.28
C GLU A 49 -38.72 11.95 36.93
N LEU A 50 -38.65 10.91 36.09
CA LEU A 50 -39.56 10.47 35.02
C LEU A 50 -40.80 11.34 34.73
N SER A 51 -40.95 11.78 33.48
CA SER A 51 -42.22 11.60 32.76
C SER A 51 -41.98 11.55 31.24
N GLU A 52 -42.52 10.48 30.66
CA GLU A 52 -42.52 10.16 29.23
C GLU A 52 -43.45 11.08 28.46
N THR A 53 -43.03 11.50 27.25
CA THR A 53 -43.88 11.44 26.05
C THR A 53 -42.99 11.15 24.84
N PRO A 54 -43.34 10.17 23.98
CA PRO A 54 -42.46 9.73 22.90
C PRO A 54 -42.57 10.68 21.71
N ALA A 55 -41.49 11.38 21.40
CA ALA A 55 -41.30 11.99 20.09
C ALA A 55 -41.03 10.87 19.08
N THR A 56 -41.91 10.81 18.08
CA THR A 56 -41.97 9.89 16.94
C THR A 56 -40.58 9.50 16.43
N ALA A 57 -40.19 8.26 16.70
CA ALA A 57 -38.97 7.66 16.16
C ALA A 57 -39.11 7.53 14.63
N GLY A 58 -38.08 7.99 13.93
CA GLY A 58 -37.94 7.82 12.49
C GLY A 58 -37.93 6.34 12.10
N ASP A 59 -38.53 6.09 10.94
CA ASP A 59 -38.72 4.80 10.28
C ASP A 59 -37.38 4.07 10.08
N GLY A 60 -37.04 3.21 11.05
CA GLY A 60 -36.00 2.21 10.91
C GLY A 60 -36.60 0.99 10.24
N THR A 61 -36.19 0.70 9.00
CA THR A 61 -36.53 -0.52 8.28
C THR A 61 -36.02 -1.75 9.05
N HIS A 62 -36.83 -2.28 9.95
CA HIS A 62 -36.63 -3.58 10.56
C HIS A 62 -37.02 -4.66 9.54
N ALA A 63 -36.10 -5.57 9.23
CA ALA A 63 -36.40 -6.75 8.43
C ALA A 63 -37.56 -7.54 9.09
N PRO A 64 -38.55 -8.04 8.32
CA PRO A 64 -39.67 -8.77 8.88
C PRO A 64 -39.18 -10.05 9.54
N ILE A 65 -39.42 -10.20 10.85
CA ILE A 65 -39.08 -11.39 11.62
C ILE A 65 -39.94 -12.55 11.10
N VAL A 66 -39.30 -13.57 10.52
CA VAL A 66 -39.99 -14.77 10.02
C VAL A 66 -40.03 -15.80 11.15
N ILE A 67 -41.23 -16.09 11.63
CA ILE A 67 -41.46 -17.10 12.67
C ILE A 67 -42.00 -18.37 12.02
N ASP A 68 -41.24 -19.45 12.07
CA ASP A 68 -41.68 -20.77 11.64
C ASP A 68 -42.28 -21.51 12.85
N PRO A 69 -43.60 -21.75 12.89
CA PRO A 69 -44.26 -22.36 14.04
C PRO A 69 -43.87 -23.83 14.27
N THR A 70 -43.14 -24.44 13.34
CA THR A 70 -42.66 -25.83 13.45
C THR A 70 -41.28 -25.93 14.11
N LYS A 71 -40.63 -24.80 14.40
CA LYS A 71 -39.26 -24.74 14.93
C LYS A 71 -39.23 -24.15 16.33
N ASP A 72 -38.26 -24.61 17.12
CA ASP A 72 -38.05 -24.09 18.46
C ASP A 72 -37.63 -22.61 18.42
N LEU A 73 -37.91 -21.88 19.50
CA LEU A 73 -37.62 -20.46 19.65
C LEU A 73 -36.16 -20.13 19.32
N TRP A 74 -35.22 -20.97 19.76
CA TRP A 74 -33.80 -20.81 19.46
C TRP A 74 -33.45 -20.97 17.98
N GLN A 75 -34.15 -21.84 17.27
CA GLN A 75 -33.94 -22.04 15.83
C GLN A 75 -34.50 -20.86 15.03
N ASN A 76 -35.64 -20.32 15.44
CA ASN A 76 -36.21 -19.10 14.88
C ASN A 76 -35.33 -17.87 15.17
N ILE A 77 -34.77 -17.75 16.37
CA ILE A 77 -33.80 -16.69 16.71
C ILE A 77 -32.54 -16.84 15.86
N THR A 78 -31.94 -18.02 15.78
CA THR A 78 -30.71 -18.25 14.99
C THR A 78 -30.94 -17.96 13.50
N ARG A 79 -32.11 -18.33 12.96
CA ARG A 79 -32.50 -18.02 11.59
C ARG A 79 -32.66 -16.52 11.38
N ASN A 80 -33.42 -15.86 12.23
CA ASN A 80 -33.63 -14.41 12.11
C ASN A 80 -32.35 -13.62 12.36
N VAL A 81 -31.42 -14.09 13.20
CA VAL A 81 -30.09 -13.47 13.35
C VAL A 81 -29.24 -13.67 12.11
N LYS A 82 -29.27 -14.86 11.47
CA LYS A 82 -28.58 -15.09 10.19
C LYS A 82 -29.17 -14.26 9.06
N ASP A 83 -30.49 -14.13 9.02
CA ASP A 83 -31.22 -13.38 7.98
C ASP A 83 -31.15 -11.85 8.21
N ALA A 84 -31.06 -11.41 9.47
CA ALA A 84 -30.92 -10.00 9.84
C ALA A 84 -29.45 -9.53 9.90
N ASN A 85 -28.48 -10.45 9.95
CA ASN A 85 -27.08 -10.10 9.77
C ASN A 85 -26.87 -9.73 8.31
N VAL A 86 -27.15 -8.48 7.99
CA VAL A 86 -26.82 -7.92 6.69
C VAL A 86 -25.31 -8.01 6.56
N GLU A 87 -24.82 -8.97 5.76
CA GLU A 87 -23.39 -9.21 5.58
C GLU A 87 -22.73 -7.91 5.12
N GLN A 88 -22.01 -7.28 6.05
CA GLN A 88 -21.20 -6.13 5.73
C GLN A 88 -20.08 -6.62 4.81
N ALA A 89 -20.05 -6.14 3.57
CA ALA A 89 -19.02 -6.54 2.63
C ALA A 89 -17.66 -6.01 3.13
N GLU A 90 -16.78 -6.94 3.49
CA GLU A 90 -15.41 -6.67 3.93
C GLU A 90 -14.42 -6.97 2.82
N THR A 91 -13.40 -6.14 2.65
CA THR A 91 -12.32 -6.35 1.67
C THR A 91 -10.98 -5.97 2.29
N ASN A 92 -9.94 -6.75 2.01
CA ASN A 92 -8.62 -6.60 2.59
C ASN A 92 -7.61 -6.16 1.51
N LEU A 93 -7.24 -4.89 1.48
CA LEU A 93 -6.15 -4.38 0.63
C LEU A 93 -4.80 -4.56 1.34
N ILE A 94 -3.87 -5.26 0.69
CA ILE A 94 -2.50 -5.42 1.15
C ILE A 94 -1.58 -4.63 0.23
N MET A 95 -0.87 -3.65 0.78
CA MET A 95 0.10 -2.83 0.05
C MET A 95 1.53 -3.22 0.44
N VAL A 96 2.30 -3.61 -0.57
CA VAL A 96 3.69 -4.07 -0.43
C VAL A 96 4.60 -3.34 -1.41
N GLY A 97 5.90 -3.27 -1.12
CA GLY A 97 6.86 -2.60 -1.98
C GLY A 97 8.05 -2.02 -1.21
N ALA A 98 9.04 -1.52 -1.95
CA ALA A 98 10.28 -0.96 -1.39
C ALA A 98 10.03 0.18 -0.38
N PRO A 99 10.95 0.40 0.58
CA PRO A 99 10.89 1.59 1.45
C PRO A 99 10.90 2.86 0.59
N GLY A 100 10.14 3.87 0.99
CA GLY A 100 10.08 5.14 0.26
C GLY A 100 9.29 5.14 -1.05
N SER A 101 8.73 4.01 -1.51
CA SER A 101 7.97 3.95 -2.78
C SER A 101 6.64 4.71 -2.78
N GLY A 102 6.22 5.28 -1.65
CA GLY A 102 5.02 6.11 -1.53
C GLY A 102 3.73 5.35 -1.22
N LYS A 103 3.82 4.12 -0.70
CA LYS A 103 2.67 3.29 -0.28
C LYS A 103 1.69 4.04 0.63
N THR A 104 2.17 4.63 1.72
CA THR A 104 1.33 5.37 2.67
C THR A 104 0.66 6.58 2.03
N THR A 105 1.34 7.27 1.10
CA THR A 105 0.75 8.37 0.32
C THR A 105 -0.36 7.88 -0.59
N LEU A 106 -0.19 6.73 -1.24
CA LEU A 106 -1.23 6.09 -2.06
C LEU A 106 -2.44 5.66 -1.23
N LEU A 107 -2.23 5.11 -0.03
CA LEU A 107 -3.30 4.81 0.93
C LEU A 107 -4.06 6.07 1.35
N ASN A 108 -3.36 7.15 1.67
CA ASN A 108 -4.00 8.43 2.01
C ASN A 108 -4.86 8.97 0.87
N ARG A 109 -4.44 8.81 -0.39
CA ARG A 109 -5.26 9.21 -1.56
C ARG A 109 -6.55 8.39 -1.68
N ILE A 110 -6.49 7.10 -1.32
CA ILE A 110 -7.67 6.24 -1.22
C ILE A 110 -8.59 6.75 -0.10
N TYR A 111 -8.05 7.02 1.09
CA TYR A 111 -8.83 7.52 2.23
C TYR A 111 -9.59 8.80 1.95
N THR A 112 -8.92 9.80 1.37
CA THR A 112 -9.57 11.08 1.02
C THR A 112 -10.75 10.86 0.08
N SER A 113 -10.64 9.89 -0.83
CA SER A 113 -11.73 9.54 -1.74
C SER A 113 -12.94 8.92 -1.02
N PHE A 114 -12.72 8.17 0.06
CA PHE A 114 -13.78 7.42 0.74
C PHE A 114 -14.43 8.20 1.88
N GLN A 115 -13.70 9.11 2.52
CA GLN A 115 -14.16 9.87 3.69
C GLN A 115 -14.82 11.22 3.34
N SER A 116 -15.03 11.53 2.06
CA SER A 116 -15.59 12.81 1.57
C SER A 116 -17.03 13.13 2.03
N SER A 117 -17.64 12.33 2.92
CA SER A 117 -18.95 12.57 3.54
C SER A 117 -18.92 12.90 5.04
N SER A 118 -17.76 12.91 5.72
CA SER A 118 -17.66 13.36 7.13
C SER A 118 -16.37 14.13 7.39
N GLY A 119 -16.51 15.40 7.81
CA GLY A 119 -15.45 16.40 7.86
C GLY A 119 -14.15 15.99 8.56
N GLY A 120 -13.03 16.37 7.94
CA GLY A 120 -11.69 16.19 8.47
C GLY A 120 -10.59 16.22 7.40
N SER A 121 -10.68 17.13 6.42
CA SER A 121 -9.64 17.31 5.40
C SER A 121 -8.41 18.01 6.00
N GLY A 122 -7.56 17.24 6.65
CA GLY A 122 -6.19 17.64 6.97
C GLY A 122 -5.22 16.65 6.34
N SER A 123 -4.26 17.14 5.55
CA SER A 123 -3.10 16.35 5.12
C SER A 123 -2.40 15.83 6.37
N LYS A 124 -2.70 14.58 6.75
CA LYS A 124 -2.06 13.92 7.88
C LYS A 124 -0.61 13.69 7.46
N ARG A 125 0.36 14.28 8.18
CA ARG A 125 1.78 13.99 7.95
C ARG A 125 1.96 12.48 7.91
N VAL A 126 2.49 11.98 6.79
CA VAL A 126 2.72 10.55 6.56
C VAL A 126 3.71 10.08 7.62
N LYS A 127 3.24 9.27 8.57
CA LYS A 127 4.11 8.62 9.55
C LYS A 127 4.91 7.54 8.81
N ALA A 128 6.20 7.42 9.12
CA ALA A 128 7.00 6.32 8.59
C ALA A 128 6.47 4.98 9.11
N THR A 129 6.17 4.06 8.19
CA THR A 129 5.70 2.71 8.45
C THR A 129 6.77 1.91 9.18
N THR A 130 6.43 1.27 10.31
CA THR A 130 7.44 0.59 11.15
C THR A 130 7.66 -0.87 10.72
N ALA A 131 6.59 -1.66 10.64
CA ALA A 131 6.66 -3.08 10.25
C ALA A 131 5.39 -3.53 9.50
N LEU A 132 4.24 -3.54 10.19
CA LEU A 132 2.93 -3.78 9.62
C LEU A 132 1.97 -2.74 10.17
N ASP A 133 1.49 -1.86 9.30
CA ASP A 133 0.52 -0.84 9.67
C ASP A 133 -0.88 -1.26 9.22
N TYR A 134 -1.83 -1.18 10.15
CA TYR A 134 -3.24 -1.46 9.91
C TYR A 134 -4.04 -0.16 9.92
N SER A 135 -4.95 -0.04 8.98
CA SER A 135 -5.93 1.04 8.92
C SER A 135 -7.19 0.55 8.22
N PHE A 136 -8.31 1.25 8.36
CA PHE A 136 -9.56 0.85 7.73
C PHE A 136 -10.37 2.07 7.29
N ALA A 137 -11.23 1.90 6.29
CA ALA A 137 -12.18 2.90 5.87
C ALA A 137 -13.56 2.27 5.69
N ARG A 138 -14.59 3.06 5.95
CA ARG A 138 -15.97 2.72 5.63
C ARG A 138 -16.44 3.64 4.51
N ARG A 139 -17.09 3.08 3.50
CA ARG A 139 -17.75 3.88 2.46
C ARG A 139 -19.20 4.07 2.85
N SER A 140 -19.67 5.31 2.93
CA SER A 140 -21.09 5.57 3.22
C SER A 140 -21.94 5.22 1.99
N GLU A 141 -22.61 4.07 2.03
CA GLU A 141 -23.66 3.69 1.08
C GLU A 141 -25.01 3.62 1.80
N ARG A 142 -26.13 3.80 1.07
CA ARG A 142 -27.46 4.04 1.67
C ARG A 142 -27.99 2.90 2.54
N ASN A 143 -27.49 1.68 2.37
CA ASN A 143 -28.05 0.48 3.02
C ASN A 143 -27.03 -0.24 3.93
N VAL A 144 -25.81 -0.49 3.43
CA VAL A 144 -24.75 -1.20 4.16
C VAL A 144 -23.44 -0.51 3.81
N ALA A 145 -22.69 -0.04 4.79
CA ALA A 145 -21.41 0.60 4.53
C ALA A 145 -20.31 -0.47 4.40
N PRO A 146 -19.79 -0.80 3.20
CA PRO A 146 -18.71 -1.77 3.09
C PRO A 146 -17.45 -1.27 3.81
N VAL A 147 -16.67 -2.21 4.35
CA VAL A 147 -15.42 -1.93 5.08
C VAL A 147 -14.24 -2.39 4.24
N ALA A 148 -13.30 -1.47 4.01
CA ALA A 148 -12.01 -1.80 3.44
C ALA A 148 -10.96 -1.77 4.56
N HIS A 149 -10.30 -2.90 4.79
CA HIS A 149 -9.15 -3.05 5.66
C HIS A 149 -7.88 -2.86 4.84
N PHE A 150 -6.94 -2.08 5.36
CA PHE A 150 -5.70 -1.73 4.70
C PHE A 150 -4.52 -2.20 5.54
N TRP A 151 -3.67 -3.00 4.92
CA TRP A 151 -2.48 -3.57 5.51
C TRP A 151 -1.28 -3.06 4.72
N GLU A 152 -0.38 -2.33 5.36
CA GLU A 152 0.86 -1.86 4.74
C GLU A 152 2.06 -2.58 5.35
N ILE A 153 2.88 -3.23 4.52
CA ILE A 153 4.14 -3.84 4.96
C ILE A 153 5.30 -2.87 4.73
N ALA A 154 6.05 -2.58 5.79
CA ALA A 154 7.21 -1.68 5.78
C ALA A 154 8.49 -2.38 5.26
N GLN A 155 9.54 -1.58 5.04
CA GLN A 155 10.94 -2.02 4.85
C GLN A 155 11.19 -3.04 3.72
N GLY A 156 10.41 -3.01 2.65
CA GLY A 156 10.66 -3.89 1.50
C GLY A 156 10.54 -5.36 1.88
N THR A 157 11.48 -6.20 1.44
CA THR A 157 11.38 -7.67 1.55
C THR A 157 11.70 -8.22 2.95
N GLN A 158 12.32 -7.43 3.84
CA GLN A 158 12.76 -7.88 5.17
C GLN A 158 11.59 -8.39 6.04
N PHE A 159 10.39 -7.82 5.85
CA PHE A 159 9.19 -8.21 6.58
C PHE A 159 8.18 -9.02 5.75
N ALA A 160 8.63 -9.69 4.68
CA ALA A 160 7.76 -10.51 3.84
C ALA A 160 7.02 -11.63 4.61
N GLN A 161 7.56 -12.08 5.74
CA GLN A 161 6.89 -13.05 6.62
C GLN A 161 5.59 -12.52 7.25
N LEU A 162 5.43 -11.20 7.39
CA LEU A 162 4.19 -10.59 7.90
C LEU A 162 3.01 -10.81 6.95
N LEU A 163 3.27 -11.11 5.67
CA LEU A 163 2.24 -11.51 4.72
C LEU A 163 1.48 -12.77 5.20
N ASP A 164 2.16 -13.69 5.89
CA ASP A 164 1.54 -14.92 6.38
C ASP A 164 0.55 -14.67 7.53
N VAL A 165 0.70 -13.55 8.24
CA VAL A 165 -0.20 -13.11 9.31
C VAL A 165 -1.44 -12.45 8.70
N VAL A 166 -1.26 -11.65 7.65
CA VAL A 166 -2.34 -10.88 7.04
C VAL A 166 -3.22 -11.73 6.11
N VAL A 167 -2.62 -12.60 5.29
CA VAL A 167 -3.36 -13.46 4.36
C VAL A 167 -3.62 -14.80 5.02
N THR A 168 -4.86 -15.09 5.39
CA THR A 168 -5.27 -16.33 6.07
C THR A 168 -6.23 -17.14 5.21
N PRO A 169 -6.40 -18.46 5.46
CA PRO A 169 -7.40 -19.27 4.76
C PRO A 169 -8.84 -18.74 4.88
N GLU A 170 -9.13 -17.99 5.94
CA GLU A 170 -10.45 -17.41 6.21
C GLU A 170 -10.70 -16.18 5.36
N ASN A 171 -9.72 -15.28 5.21
CA ASN A 171 -9.91 -14.01 4.52
C ASN A 171 -9.46 -13.98 3.06
N VAL A 172 -8.72 -15.00 2.57
CA VAL A 172 -8.05 -14.98 1.25
C VAL A 172 -8.97 -14.63 0.08
N HIS A 173 -10.27 -14.97 0.17
CA HIS A 173 -11.26 -14.69 -0.87
C HIS A 173 -11.68 -13.21 -0.96
N THR A 174 -11.39 -12.41 0.08
CA THR A 174 -11.65 -10.96 0.18
C THR A 174 -10.39 -10.12 0.00
N VAL A 175 -9.23 -10.75 -0.20
CA VAL A 175 -7.95 -10.05 -0.33
C VAL A 175 -7.84 -9.43 -1.72
N VAL A 176 -7.25 -8.24 -1.77
CA VAL A 176 -6.72 -7.56 -2.96
C VAL A 176 -5.28 -7.18 -2.64
N ALA A 177 -4.35 -7.44 -3.54
CA ALA A 177 -2.94 -7.09 -3.32
C ALA A 177 -2.50 -5.96 -4.27
N ALA A 178 -1.75 -4.99 -3.74
CA ALA A 178 -1.13 -3.93 -4.50
C ALA A 178 0.38 -3.93 -4.26
N VAL A 179 1.14 -4.16 -5.34
CA VAL A 179 2.60 -4.12 -5.34
C VAL A 179 3.04 -2.75 -5.88
N VAL A 180 3.70 -1.96 -5.05
CA VAL A 180 4.12 -0.59 -5.38
C VAL A 180 5.61 -0.54 -5.67
N VAL A 181 5.94 -0.11 -6.89
CA VAL A 181 7.30 0.22 -7.33
C VAL A 181 7.47 1.72 -7.50
N ASP A 182 8.70 2.17 -7.31
CA ASP A 182 9.09 3.57 -7.42
C ASP A 182 9.78 3.80 -8.78
N ALA A 183 9.26 4.73 -9.57
CA ALA A 183 9.78 5.09 -10.90
C ALA A 183 10.83 6.22 -10.88
N SER A 184 11.18 6.74 -9.69
CA SER A 184 12.34 7.65 -9.56
C SER A 184 13.65 6.92 -9.90
N GLU A 185 14.70 7.68 -10.22
CA GLU A 185 16.01 7.12 -10.58
C GLU A 185 16.55 6.12 -9.54
N GLU A 186 16.38 6.41 -8.26
CA GLU A 186 16.80 5.51 -7.19
C GLU A 186 15.90 4.28 -7.10
N GLY A 187 14.60 4.46 -7.29
CA GLY A 187 13.59 3.41 -7.24
C GLY A 187 13.70 2.39 -8.36
N LEU A 188 14.00 2.84 -9.58
CA LEU A 188 14.08 1.99 -10.78
C LEU A 188 15.11 0.88 -10.65
N SER A 189 16.22 1.17 -9.98
CA SER A 189 17.32 0.23 -9.76
C SER A 189 16.91 -1.04 -9.01
N VAL A 190 15.84 -0.97 -8.21
CA VAL A 190 15.29 -2.11 -7.43
C VAL A 190 13.86 -2.45 -7.84
N ALA A 191 13.28 -1.75 -8.82
CA ALA A 191 11.87 -1.86 -9.17
C ALA A 191 11.51 -3.25 -9.71
N TRP A 192 12.32 -3.79 -10.62
CA TRP A 192 12.08 -5.12 -11.20
C TRP A 192 12.14 -6.22 -10.13
N GLU A 193 13.18 -6.20 -9.30
CA GLU A 193 13.36 -7.19 -8.23
C GLU A 193 12.26 -7.10 -7.18
N THR A 194 11.88 -5.88 -6.80
CA THR A 194 10.76 -5.64 -5.88
C THR A 194 9.45 -6.18 -6.45
N ALA A 195 9.12 -5.85 -7.70
CA ALA A 195 7.87 -6.29 -8.32
C ALA A 195 7.83 -7.82 -8.46
N THR A 196 8.88 -8.42 -9.04
CA THR A 196 8.95 -9.87 -9.24
C THR A 196 8.93 -10.64 -7.92
N TYR A 197 9.66 -10.19 -6.90
CA TYR A 197 9.65 -10.79 -5.58
C TYR A 197 8.25 -10.82 -4.98
N TRP A 198 7.58 -9.66 -4.92
CA TRP A 198 6.29 -9.55 -4.26
C TRP A 198 5.17 -10.27 -5.01
N MET A 199 5.15 -10.19 -6.34
CA MET A 199 4.19 -10.94 -7.16
C MET A 199 4.32 -12.44 -6.91
N ARG A 200 5.55 -12.98 -6.93
CA ARG A 200 5.80 -14.39 -6.63
C ARG A 200 5.44 -14.76 -5.20
N ARG A 201 5.81 -13.93 -4.23
CA ARG A 201 5.56 -14.20 -2.81
C ARG A 201 4.06 -14.25 -2.48
N LEU A 202 3.28 -13.37 -3.12
CA LEU A 202 1.82 -13.34 -3.04
C LEU A 202 1.20 -14.58 -3.70
N ASP A 203 1.63 -14.90 -4.93
CA ASP A 203 1.17 -16.09 -5.65
C ASP A 203 1.43 -17.38 -4.86
N GLN A 204 2.66 -17.54 -4.35
CA GLN A 204 3.04 -18.67 -3.49
C GLN A 204 2.19 -18.74 -2.22
N ARG A 205 1.96 -17.61 -1.53
CA ARG A 205 1.12 -17.59 -0.32
C ARG A 205 -0.29 -18.08 -0.61
N VAL A 206 -0.90 -17.57 -1.68
CA VAL A 206 -2.25 -17.95 -2.07
C VAL A 206 -2.31 -19.41 -2.53
N GLY A 207 -1.27 -19.89 -3.22
CA GLY A 207 -1.09 -21.29 -3.59
C GLY A 207 -1.03 -22.23 -2.38
N ASP A 208 -0.21 -21.90 -1.38
CA ASP A 208 -0.07 -22.67 -0.15
C ASP A 208 -1.39 -22.74 0.63
N ILE A 209 -2.10 -21.62 0.74
CA ILE A 209 -3.43 -21.57 1.37
C ILE A 209 -4.42 -22.43 0.58
N SER A 210 -4.43 -22.30 -0.75
CA SER A 210 -5.32 -23.04 -1.64
C SER A 210 -5.11 -24.55 -1.51
N GLN A 211 -3.86 -25.01 -1.46
CA GLN A 211 -3.54 -26.42 -1.23
C GLN A 211 -4.04 -26.91 0.13
N ARG A 212 -3.82 -26.15 1.19
CA ARG A 212 -4.32 -26.48 2.54
C ARG A 212 -5.85 -26.52 2.59
N MET A 213 -6.54 -25.62 1.89
CA MET A 213 -8.00 -25.58 1.79
C MET A 213 -8.55 -26.78 1.00
N LYS A 214 -7.90 -27.14 -0.12
CA LYS A 214 -8.26 -28.33 -0.91
C LYS A 214 -8.07 -29.62 -0.11
N ALA A 215 -6.99 -29.73 0.65
CA ALA A 215 -6.76 -30.88 1.53
C ALA A 215 -7.84 -31.04 2.61
N LYS A 216 -8.50 -29.94 3.00
CA LYS A 216 -9.66 -29.93 3.91
C LYS A 216 -11.01 -30.10 3.20
N GLY A 217 -11.03 -30.33 1.89
CA GLY A 217 -12.25 -30.52 1.09
C GLY A 217 -12.99 -29.24 0.71
N SER A 218 -12.35 -28.06 0.81
CA SER A 218 -12.99 -26.79 0.44
C SER A 218 -13.00 -26.57 -1.08
N THR A 219 -14.14 -26.11 -1.61
CA THR A 219 -14.30 -25.69 -3.01
C THR A 219 -13.97 -24.21 -3.26
N THR A 220 -13.65 -23.45 -2.20
CA THR A 220 -13.35 -22.01 -2.29
C THR A 220 -12.19 -21.71 -3.25
N PRO A 221 -11.06 -22.45 -3.24
CA PRO A 221 -9.95 -22.16 -4.17
C PRO A 221 -10.34 -22.28 -5.65
N GLU A 222 -11.18 -23.25 -6.00
CA GLU A 222 -11.66 -23.43 -7.38
C GLU A 222 -12.60 -22.30 -7.79
N LYS A 223 -13.49 -21.86 -6.89
CA LYS A 223 -14.36 -20.70 -7.12
C LYS A 223 -13.56 -19.41 -7.29
N MET A 224 -12.50 -19.22 -6.50
CA MET A 224 -11.61 -18.06 -6.61
C MET A 224 -10.90 -18.02 -7.95
N LEU A 225 -10.37 -19.17 -8.40
CA LEU A 225 -9.71 -19.28 -9.70
C LEU A 225 -10.69 -19.06 -10.86
N ALA A 226 -11.88 -19.67 -10.81
CA ALA A 226 -12.92 -19.49 -11.82
C ALA A 226 -13.39 -18.03 -11.89
N ARG A 227 -13.49 -17.34 -10.75
CA ARG A 227 -13.78 -15.90 -10.70
C ARG A 227 -12.69 -15.09 -11.39
N ALA A 228 -11.41 -15.39 -11.14
CA ALA A 228 -10.30 -14.70 -11.78
C ALA A 228 -10.28 -14.92 -13.30
N GLN A 229 -10.50 -16.16 -13.75
CA GLN A 229 -10.61 -16.47 -15.19
C GLN A 229 -11.78 -15.72 -15.85
N LYS A 230 -12.94 -15.67 -15.17
CA LYS A 230 -14.10 -14.92 -15.66
C LYS A 230 -13.84 -13.41 -15.71
N ALA A 231 -13.08 -12.86 -14.75
CA ALA A 231 -12.73 -11.45 -14.71
C ALA A 231 -11.83 -11.03 -15.88
N ILE A 232 -10.94 -11.92 -16.34
CA ILE A 232 -10.10 -11.71 -17.53
C ILE A 232 -10.90 -11.94 -18.82
N GLY A 233 -11.80 -12.92 -18.81
CA GLY A 233 -12.54 -13.37 -19.97
C GLY A 233 -12.09 -14.76 -20.40
N LEU A 234 -13.04 -15.67 -20.58
CA LEU A 234 -12.75 -17.07 -20.94
C LEU A 234 -12.18 -17.20 -22.36
N ASP A 235 -12.49 -16.26 -23.23
CA ASP A 235 -12.01 -16.22 -24.63
C ASP A 235 -10.69 -15.44 -24.78
N HIS A 236 -10.05 -15.04 -23.68
CA HIS A 236 -8.82 -14.28 -23.73
C HIS A 236 -7.66 -15.14 -24.28
N PRO A 237 -6.91 -14.68 -25.30
CA PRO A 237 -5.91 -15.50 -26.00
C PRO A 237 -4.78 -15.98 -25.07
N ASP A 238 -4.45 -15.18 -24.06
CA ASP A 238 -3.32 -15.44 -23.16
C ASP A 238 -3.69 -16.22 -21.89
N LEU A 239 -4.97 -16.58 -21.71
CA LEU A 239 -5.47 -17.10 -20.43
C LEU A 239 -4.69 -18.33 -19.92
N GLN A 240 -4.23 -19.20 -20.83
CA GLN A 240 -3.46 -20.40 -20.49
C GLN A 240 -2.02 -20.12 -20.07
N ARG A 241 -1.47 -18.98 -20.48
CA ARG A 241 -0.09 -18.56 -20.19
C ARG A 241 -0.01 -17.71 -18.92
N MET A 242 -1.12 -17.13 -18.49
CA MET A 242 -1.22 -16.34 -17.26
C MET A 242 -1.21 -17.21 -16.00
N ARG A 243 -0.62 -16.68 -14.92
CA ARG A 243 -0.46 -17.33 -13.61
C ARG A 243 -1.43 -16.73 -12.62
N LEU A 244 -2.67 -17.20 -12.68
CA LEU A 244 -3.76 -16.66 -11.87
C LEU A 244 -3.77 -17.29 -10.48
N SER A 245 -3.50 -16.48 -9.46
CA SER A 245 -3.57 -16.91 -8.06
C SER A 245 -5.01 -17.01 -7.52
N GLY A 246 -5.98 -16.37 -8.18
CA GLY A 246 -7.38 -16.24 -7.73
C GLY A 246 -7.66 -14.99 -6.88
N VAL A 247 -6.60 -14.28 -6.47
CA VAL A 247 -6.65 -13.00 -5.76
C VAL A 247 -6.38 -11.85 -6.74
N PRO A 248 -7.20 -10.78 -6.77
CA PRO A 248 -6.92 -9.61 -7.62
C PRO A 248 -5.62 -8.93 -7.20
N MET A 249 -4.76 -8.67 -8.17
CA MET A 249 -3.46 -8.03 -7.97
C MET A 249 -3.37 -6.74 -8.79
N VAL A 250 -2.65 -5.76 -8.25
CA VAL A 250 -2.39 -4.47 -8.91
C VAL A 250 -0.90 -4.14 -8.80
N LEU A 251 -0.23 -3.94 -9.94
CA LEU A 251 1.11 -3.39 -10.03
C LEU A 251 1.02 -1.86 -10.17
N VAL A 252 1.54 -1.14 -9.18
CA VAL A 252 1.51 0.32 -9.12
C VAL A 252 2.90 0.86 -9.36
N ILE A 253 3.06 1.63 -10.44
CA ILE A 253 4.29 2.34 -10.77
C ILE A 253 4.08 3.79 -10.31
N ASN A 254 4.62 4.13 -9.14
CA ASN A 254 4.44 5.43 -8.52
C ASN A 254 5.61 6.37 -8.82
N LYS A 255 5.40 7.67 -8.60
CA LYS A 255 6.37 8.74 -8.84
C LYS A 255 6.81 8.85 -10.31
N ILE A 256 5.89 8.64 -11.25
CA ILE A 256 6.21 8.75 -12.68
C ILE A 256 6.64 10.17 -13.09
N ASP A 257 6.25 11.18 -12.31
CA ASP A 257 6.69 12.57 -12.42
C ASP A 257 8.17 12.78 -12.03
N ALA A 258 8.75 11.86 -11.24
CA ALA A 258 10.16 11.83 -10.89
C ALA A 258 11.00 11.01 -11.89
N PHE A 259 10.38 10.41 -12.92
CA PHE A 259 11.09 9.71 -13.98
C PHE A 259 11.86 10.70 -14.84
N ARG A 260 13.17 10.48 -14.99
CA ARG A 260 14.09 11.36 -15.76
C ARG A 260 14.60 10.74 -17.06
N GLY A 261 14.17 9.52 -17.38
CA GLY A 261 14.62 8.84 -18.59
C GLY A 261 13.96 9.36 -19.86
N ASP A 262 14.53 8.97 -20.99
CA ASP A 262 14.02 9.31 -22.32
C ASP A 262 12.70 8.58 -22.62
N THR A 263 11.95 9.05 -23.61
CA THR A 263 10.70 8.42 -24.06
C THR A 263 10.86 6.94 -24.43
N GLN A 264 12.04 6.54 -24.94
CA GLN A 264 12.35 5.13 -25.22
C GLN A 264 12.48 4.30 -23.94
N GLN A 265 13.15 4.83 -22.92
CA GLN A 265 13.24 4.19 -21.60
C GLN A 265 11.86 4.13 -20.92
N LEU A 266 11.04 5.17 -21.07
CA LEU A 266 9.67 5.16 -20.56
C LEU A 266 8.82 4.07 -21.25
N LYS A 267 8.90 3.95 -22.58
CA LYS A 267 8.22 2.88 -23.33
C LYS A 267 8.68 1.49 -22.90
N LEU A 268 9.99 1.33 -22.66
CA LEU A 268 10.54 0.08 -22.13
C LEU A 268 10.00 -0.22 -20.74
N LEU A 269 10.04 0.76 -19.80
CA LEU A 269 9.47 0.61 -18.46
C LEU A 269 7.99 0.21 -18.52
N CYS A 270 7.19 0.88 -19.35
CA CYS A 270 5.78 0.56 -19.54
C CYS A 270 5.58 -0.86 -20.04
N ARG A 271 6.28 -1.28 -21.10
CA ARG A 271 6.15 -2.65 -21.64
C ARG A 271 6.62 -3.71 -20.66
N SER A 272 7.75 -3.50 -19.99
CA SER A 272 8.30 -4.43 -19.00
C SER A 272 7.35 -4.62 -17.82
N MET A 273 6.78 -3.53 -17.28
CA MET A 273 5.84 -3.60 -16.15
C MET A 273 4.47 -4.15 -16.57
N ARG A 274 3.99 -3.81 -17.78
CA ARG A 274 2.78 -4.41 -18.36
C ARG A 274 2.93 -5.92 -18.53
N TYR A 275 4.06 -6.37 -19.09
CA TYR A 275 4.36 -7.78 -19.23
C TYR A 275 4.33 -8.50 -17.89
N LEU A 276 5.04 -7.95 -16.90
CA LEU A 276 5.07 -8.54 -15.56
C LEU A 276 3.68 -8.61 -14.93
N ALA A 277 2.89 -7.54 -15.03
CA ALA A 277 1.52 -7.53 -14.53
C ALA A 277 0.66 -8.58 -15.23
N HIS A 278 0.73 -8.67 -16.57
CA HIS A 278 -0.06 -9.61 -17.36
C HIS A 278 0.27 -11.07 -17.05
N VAL A 279 1.55 -11.42 -16.85
CA VAL A 279 1.96 -12.77 -16.44
C VAL A 279 1.25 -13.21 -15.16
N TYR A 280 1.04 -12.32 -14.19
CA TYR A 280 0.33 -12.63 -12.94
C TYR A 280 -1.17 -12.28 -12.97
N GLY A 281 -1.71 -11.87 -14.12
CA GLY A 281 -3.10 -11.40 -14.24
C GLY A 281 -3.42 -10.18 -13.38
N ALA A 282 -2.42 -9.34 -13.12
CA ALA A 282 -2.55 -8.11 -12.35
C ALA A 282 -2.97 -6.93 -13.24
N HIS A 283 -3.69 -5.97 -12.66
CA HIS A 283 -3.87 -4.66 -13.24
C HIS A 283 -2.56 -3.87 -13.14
N VAL A 284 -2.32 -2.92 -14.05
CA VAL A 284 -1.14 -2.06 -14.01
C VAL A 284 -1.55 -0.61 -14.08
N VAL A 285 -0.96 0.22 -13.21
CA VAL A 285 -1.26 1.66 -13.14
C VAL A 285 0.00 2.45 -12.90
N PHE A 286 0.22 3.44 -13.74
CA PHE A 286 1.24 4.46 -13.60
C PHE A 286 0.59 5.65 -12.89
N THR A 287 1.24 6.17 -11.87
CA THR A 287 0.66 7.21 -11.02
C THR A 287 1.73 8.14 -10.47
N SER A 288 1.32 9.38 -10.23
CA SER A 288 2.10 10.44 -9.60
C SER A 288 1.25 11.16 -8.57
N GLU A 289 1.79 12.18 -7.92
CA GLU A 289 0.99 13.06 -7.07
C GLU A 289 -0.12 13.78 -7.84
N GLN A 290 0.17 14.22 -9.06
CA GLN A 290 -0.79 14.94 -9.91
C GLN A 290 -1.81 13.99 -10.56
N GLU A 291 -1.41 12.75 -10.84
CA GLU A 291 -2.21 11.79 -11.61
C GLU A 291 -2.85 10.69 -10.74
N SER A 292 -3.53 11.11 -9.67
CA SER A 292 -4.17 10.21 -8.70
C SER A 292 -5.56 9.71 -9.11
N VAL A 293 -6.17 10.29 -10.14
CA VAL A 293 -7.56 9.98 -10.55
C VAL A 293 -7.70 8.52 -11.00
N ARG A 294 -6.79 8.05 -11.85
CA ARG A 294 -6.78 6.67 -12.37
C ARG A 294 -6.57 5.64 -11.26
N TRP A 295 -5.65 5.92 -10.34
CA TRP A 295 -5.44 5.10 -9.14
C TRP A 295 -6.73 4.97 -8.30
N ARG A 296 -7.38 6.08 -8.00
CA ARG A 296 -8.64 6.08 -7.22
C ARG A 296 -9.77 5.36 -7.95
N ALA A 297 -9.90 5.53 -9.27
CA ALA A 297 -10.90 4.84 -10.06
C ALA A 297 -10.68 3.32 -10.04
N LEU A 298 -9.43 2.88 -10.22
CA LEU A 298 -9.06 1.47 -10.14
C LEU A 298 -9.35 0.89 -8.74
N MET A 299 -8.96 1.58 -7.67
CA MET A 299 -9.22 1.11 -6.30
C MET A 299 -10.72 1.02 -5.96
N ASN A 300 -11.53 1.97 -6.44
CA ASN A 300 -12.99 1.87 -6.29
C ASN A 300 -13.57 0.64 -7.00
N PHE A 301 -13.07 0.35 -8.21
CA PHE A 301 -13.45 -0.82 -8.96
C PHE A 301 -13.00 -2.12 -8.27
N THR A 302 -11.73 -2.23 -7.89
CA THR A 302 -11.19 -3.49 -7.35
C THR A 302 -11.66 -3.78 -5.92
N LEU A 303 -11.80 -2.76 -5.06
CA LEU A 303 -12.20 -2.95 -3.66
C LEU A 303 -13.71 -3.02 -3.46
N PHE A 304 -14.49 -2.26 -4.22
CA PHE A 304 -15.93 -2.15 -4.01
C PHE A 304 -16.77 -2.62 -5.19
N GLN A 305 -16.14 -3.17 -6.24
CA GLN A 305 -16.83 -3.59 -7.47
C GLN A 305 -17.66 -2.45 -8.08
N ALA A 306 -17.23 -1.20 -7.86
CA ALA A 306 -17.90 -0.04 -8.43
C ALA A 306 -17.72 -0.04 -9.96
N PRO A 307 -18.68 0.50 -10.74
CA PRO A 307 -18.55 0.57 -12.19
C PRO A 307 -17.24 1.26 -12.61
N PHE A 308 -16.48 0.59 -13.49
CA PHE A 308 -15.22 1.12 -14.00
C PHE A 308 -15.45 1.77 -15.38
N ASP A 309 -15.06 3.03 -15.51
CA ASP A 309 -15.19 3.78 -16.75
C ASP A 309 -14.00 3.49 -17.69
N PRO A 310 -14.23 2.93 -18.88
CA PRO A 310 -13.17 2.61 -19.83
C PRO A 310 -12.32 3.80 -20.27
N LYS A 311 -12.80 5.05 -20.10
CA LYS A 311 -12.02 6.26 -20.45
C LYS A 311 -10.71 6.39 -19.68
N TYR A 312 -10.59 5.71 -18.54
CA TYR A 312 -9.37 5.73 -17.75
C TYR A 312 -8.27 4.83 -18.33
N LEU A 313 -8.64 3.88 -19.20
CA LEU A 313 -7.69 2.98 -19.85
C LEU A 313 -6.80 3.75 -20.83
N GLN A 314 -5.50 3.54 -20.71
CA GLN A 314 -4.50 4.19 -21.53
C GLN A 314 -3.28 3.27 -21.64
N THR A 315 -2.87 2.93 -22.86
CA THR A 315 -1.71 2.07 -23.14
C THR A 315 -0.44 2.87 -23.41
N ASP A 316 -0.58 4.01 -24.08
CA ASP A 316 0.51 4.83 -24.59
C ASP A 316 0.96 5.86 -23.52
N PRO A 317 2.20 5.79 -23.02
CA PRO A 317 2.71 6.72 -22.03
C PRO A 317 2.87 8.16 -22.54
N GLU A 318 2.92 8.39 -23.86
CA GLU A 318 3.03 9.75 -24.41
C GLU A 318 1.71 10.53 -24.30
N ARG A 319 0.58 9.83 -24.20
CA ARG A 319 -0.76 10.44 -24.12
C ARG A 319 -1.23 10.70 -22.68
N GLY A 320 -0.52 10.19 -21.68
CA GLY A 320 -0.83 10.34 -20.25
C GLY A 320 -0.47 9.09 -19.44
N ALA A 321 -0.82 9.04 -18.14
CA ALA A 321 -0.54 7.84 -17.35
C ALA A 321 -1.23 6.60 -17.90
N VAL A 322 -0.42 5.57 -18.02
CA VAL A 322 -0.82 4.23 -18.41
C VAL A 322 -1.66 3.59 -17.31
N LEU A 323 -2.82 3.08 -17.69
CA LEU A 323 -3.67 2.25 -16.84
C LEU A 323 -4.26 1.14 -17.72
N LEU A 324 -4.02 -0.10 -17.33
CA LEU A 324 -4.61 -1.27 -17.98
C LEU A 324 -5.14 -2.24 -16.95
N THR A 325 -6.33 -2.74 -17.22
CA THR A 325 -6.93 -3.85 -16.51
C THR A 325 -6.47 -5.17 -17.14
N ALA A 326 -6.55 -6.26 -16.37
CA ALA A 326 -5.96 -7.55 -16.74
C ALA A 326 -6.71 -8.22 -17.92
N ASP A 327 -7.94 -7.79 -18.20
CA ASP A 327 -8.78 -8.23 -19.32
C ASP A 327 -8.49 -7.49 -20.63
N ARG A 328 -7.74 -6.38 -20.58
CA ARG A 328 -7.50 -5.49 -21.74
C ARG A 328 -6.06 -5.47 -22.22
N ASP A 329 -5.16 -6.13 -21.49
CA ASP A 329 -3.77 -6.27 -21.91
C ASP A 329 -3.56 -7.61 -22.63
N SER A 330 -2.56 -7.70 -23.51
CA SER A 330 -2.22 -8.95 -24.18
C SER A 330 -0.73 -9.02 -24.50
N PHE A 331 -0.16 -10.23 -24.52
CA PHE A 331 1.24 -10.43 -24.90
C PHE A 331 1.53 -9.95 -26.32
N LEU A 332 0.54 -10.01 -27.21
CA LEU A 332 0.65 -9.50 -28.58
C LEU A 332 0.74 -7.98 -28.63
N ASP A 333 -0.06 -7.25 -27.84
CA ASP A 333 -0.02 -5.78 -27.80
C ASP A 333 1.22 -5.24 -27.07
N ILE A 334 1.67 -5.94 -26.03
CA ILE A 334 2.93 -5.62 -25.32
C ILE A 334 4.12 -5.82 -26.27
N GLY A 335 4.07 -6.89 -27.07
CA GLY A 335 5.11 -7.30 -27.99
C GLY A 335 6.28 -7.97 -27.28
N ASP A 336 7.41 -8.01 -27.99
CA ASP A 336 8.64 -8.61 -27.52
C ASP A 336 9.66 -7.55 -27.10
N PRO A 337 10.53 -7.85 -26.11
CA PRO A 337 11.60 -6.93 -25.74
C PRO A 337 12.58 -6.78 -26.91
N ASN A 338 13.00 -5.54 -27.17
CA ASN A 338 13.97 -5.21 -28.20
C ASN A 338 15.38 -5.66 -27.76
N VAL A 339 15.72 -6.94 -27.88
CA VAL A 339 17.09 -7.41 -27.59
C VAL A 339 17.77 -7.93 -28.86
N SER A 340 18.68 -7.10 -29.36
CA SER A 340 19.73 -7.54 -30.28
C SER A 340 20.81 -8.29 -29.47
N ARG A 341 20.76 -9.62 -29.53
CA ARG A 341 21.81 -10.61 -29.15
C ARG A 341 22.22 -10.70 -27.67
N LEU A 342 22.09 -11.92 -27.16
CA LEU A 342 22.60 -12.46 -25.88
C LEU A 342 24.03 -12.00 -25.55
N GLY A 343 24.25 -11.64 -24.29
CA GLY A 343 25.60 -11.58 -23.70
C GLY A 343 25.73 -10.67 -22.49
N GLY A 344 25.05 -10.96 -21.38
CA GLY A 344 25.24 -10.20 -20.15
C GLY A 344 24.72 -10.98 -18.95
N GLY A 345 25.58 -11.26 -17.98
CA GLY A 345 25.28 -12.05 -16.78
C GLY A 345 24.32 -11.35 -15.82
N SER A 346 23.06 -11.20 -16.20
CA SER A 346 21.99 -10.77 -15.29
C SER A 346 21.62 -11.93 -14.36
N ALA A 347 21.30 -11.59 -13.11
CA ALA A 347 20.88 -12.54 -12.10
C ALA A 347 19.57 -13.22 -12.52
N ASN A 348 19.67 -14.52 -12.83
CA ASN A 348 18.57 -15.36 -13.24
C ASN A 348 17.47 -15.33 -12.18
N THR A 349 16.27 -14.89 -12.54
CA THR A 349 15.11 -14.96 -11.66
C THR A 349 14.59 -16.39 -11.52
N GLY A 350 15.13 -17.35 -12.28
CA GLY A 350 14.72 -18.76 -12.28
C GLY A 350 13.53 -19.03 -13.18
N ASP A 351 13.17 -18.08 -14.05
CA ASP A 351 11.95 -18.08 -14.84
C ASP A 351 12.23 -17.40 -16.18
N ALA A 352 12.39 -18.23 -17.21
CA ALA A 352 12.80 -17.78 -18.54
C ALA A 352 11.89 -16.68 -19.13
N GLU A 353 10.61 -16.66 -18.76
CA GLU A 353 9.67 -15.65 -19.23
C GLU A 353 9.93 -14.27 -18.62
N LEU A 354 10.29 -14.23 -17.33
CA LEU A 354 10.62 -13.00 -16.63
C LEU A 354 12.04 -12.56 -16.98
N ASP A 355 12.97 -13.49 -17.10
CA ASP A 355 14.36 -13.21 -17.44
C ASP A 355 14.50 -12.53 -18.81
N ARG A 356 13.60 -12.83 -19.76
CA ARG A 356 13.53 -12.19 -21.07
C ARG A 356 13.37 -10.67 -21.01
N TRP A 357 12.59 -10.17 -20.06
CA TRP A 357 12.35 -8.74 -19.85
C TRP A 357 13.29 -8.12 -18.81
N LYS A 358 13.83 -8.95 -17.90
CA LYS A 358 14.82 -8.51 -16.92
C LYS A 358 16.09 -7.97 -17.59
N VAL A 359 16.66 -8.69 -18.55
CA VAL A 359 17.91 -8.29 -19.23
C VAL A 359 17.83 -6.88 -19.82
N PRO A 360 16.88 -6.55 -20.72
CA PRO A 360 16.79 -5.20 -21.27
C PRO A 360 16.41 -4.15 -20.21
N PHE A 361 15.68 -4.56 -19.15
CA PHE A 361 15.37 -3.66 -18.05
C PHE A 361 16.63 -3.28 -17.26
N ASP A 362 17.46 -4.25 -16.90
CA ASP A 362 18.73 -4.03 -16.19
C ASP A 362 19.73 -3.24 -17.06
N ASP A 363 19.72 -3.46 -18.38
CA ASP A 363 20.55 -2.71 -19.33
C ASP A 363 20.14 -1.22 -19.38
N ALA A 364 18.85 -0.93 -19.32
CA ALA A 364 18.33 0.44 -19.33
C ALA A 364 18.36 1.11 -17.95
N PHE A 365 18.21 0.32 -16.88
CA PHE A 365 18.10 0.76 -15.50
C PHE A 365 19.04 -0.09 -14.64
N SER A 366 20.34 0.23 -14.70
CA SER A 366 21.35 -0.57 -14.03
C SER A 366 21.04 -0.74 -12.54
N PRO A 367 20.98 -1.98 -12.02
CA PRO A 367 20.72 -2.21 -10.62
C PRO A 367 21.85 -1.59 -9.81
N LYS A 368 21.50 -0.85 -8.75
CA LYS A 368 22.47 -0.51 -7.71
C LYS A 368 22.88 -1.85 -7.11
N LYS A 369 24.16 -2.22 -7.21
CA LYS A 369 24.71 -3.24 -6.31
C LYS A 369 24.31 -2.77 -4.91
N LEU A 370 23.50 -3.56 -4.20
CA LEU A 370 23.06 -3.30 -2.83
C LEU A 370 24.19 -2.57 -2.12
N ALA A 371 23.95 -1.30 -1.77
CA ALA A 371 24.95 -0.47 -1.12
C ALA A 371 25.45 -1.26 0.09
N GLU A 372 26.76 -1.20 0.35
CA GLU A 372 27.41 -2.02 1.37
C GLU A 372 26.75 -1.92 2.75
N GLU A 373 25.91 -0.91 3.01
CA GLU A 373 25.05 -0.76 4.19
C GLU A 373 24.13 -1.96 4.47
N ASP A 374 23.51 -2.58 3.46
CA ASP A 374 22.72 -3.81 3.68
C ASP A 374 23.62 -5.03 3.94
N LYS A 375 24.89 -4.97 3.52
CA LYS A 375 25.91 -5.96 3.87
C LYS A 375 26.55 -5.71 5.23
N VAL A 376 26.44 -4.52 5.83
CA VAL A 376 27.00 -4.25 7.17
C VAL A 376 26.32 -5.13 8.23
N ILE A 377 25.06 -5.51 8.01
CA ILE A 377 24.34 -6.46 8.89
C ILE A 377 24.84 -7.90 8.69
N ASP A 378 25.39 -8.22 7.52
CA ASP A 378 25.88 -9.55 7.13
C ASP A 378 27.42 -9.61 7.02
N ASP A 379 28.13 -8.59 7.53
CA ASP A 379 29.60 -8.52 7.52
C ASP A 379 30.16 -9.60 8.46
N PRO A 380 30.99 -10.55 7.97
CA PRO A 380 31.63 -11.56 8.80
C PRO A 380 32.39 -10.97 9.99
N PHE A 381 32.89 -9.73 9.90
CA PHE A 381 33.56 -9.05 11.01
C PHE A 381 32.57 -8.62 12.10
N ILE A 382 31.43 -8.04 11.73
CA ILE A 382 30.35 -7.69 12.66
C ILE A 382 29.75 -8.95 13.28
N ARG A 383 29.50 -9.99 12.48
CA ARG A 383 29.03 -11.30 12.96
C ARG A 383 30.02 -11.97 13.92
N ARG A 384 31.33 -11.82 13.67
CA ARG A 384 32.41 -12.32 14.55
C ARG A 384 32.59 -11.50 15.82
N LEU A 385 32.22 -10.21 15.82
CA LEU A 385 32.10 -9.41 17.05
C LEU A 385 30.93 -9.92 17.93
N TYR A 386 29.87 -10.46 17.34
CA TYR A 386 28.73 -11.06 18.08
C TYR A 386 28.92 -12.55 18.44
N ASP A 387 29.81 -13.25 17.72
CA ASP A 387 30.11 -14.68 17.89
C ASP A 387 31.45 -14.88 18.64
N THR A 388 31.46 -14.57 19.93
CA THR A 388 32.58 -14.80 20.86
C THR A 388 32.30 -15.98 21.78
N ALA A 389 32.07 -17.15 21.17
CA ALA A 389 31.85 -18.41 21.88
C ALA A 389 33.00 -18.83 22.83
N GLU A 390 34.17 -18.21 22.77
CA GLU A 390 35.35 -18.62 23.56
C GLU A 390 36.01 -17.54 24.44
N GLY A 391 35.41 -16.35 24.65
CA GLY A 391 36.08 -15.32 25.47
C GLY A 391 35.26 -14.18 26.06
N GLY A 392 33.95 -14.11 25.83
CA GLY A 392 33.13 -12.96 26.23
C GLY A 392 33.55 -11.67 25.52
N PHE A 393 32.95 -10.54 25.89
CA PHE A 393 33.30 -9.22 25.34
C PHE A 393 34.47 -8.54 26.06
N GLY A 394 35.08 -9.22 27.03
CA GLY A 394 36.15 -8.67 27.88
C GLY A 394 35.66 -7.71 28.95
N GLU A 395 34.40 -7.27 28.89
CA GLU A 395 33.74 -6.45 29.90
C GLU A 395 32.69 -7.27 30.69
N PRO A 396 32.87 -7.44 32.01
CA PRO A 396 32.01 -8.30 32.82
C PRO A 396 30.55 -7.83 32.88
N VAL A 397 30.29 -6.53 32.65
CA VAL A 397 28.93 -5.97 32.63
C VAL A 397 28.16 -6.38 31.38
N ILE A 398 28.83 -6.39 30.21
CA ILE A 398 28.22 -6.78 28.94
C ILE A 398 27.92 -8.29 28.94
N ASP A 399 28.84 -9.09 29.46
CA ASP A 399 28.67 -10.54 29.56
C ASP A 399 27.51 -10.91 30.53
N ALA A 400 27.37 -10.21 31.65
CA ALA A 400 26.26 -10.39 32.58
C ALA A 400 24.90 -10.02 31.96
N LEU A 401 24.82 -8.89 31.25
CA LEU A 401 23.60 -8.45 30.57
C LEU A 401 23.20 -9.42 29.45
N ARG A 402 24.16 -9.93 28.66
CA ARG A 402 23.89 -10.92 27.62
C ARG A 402 23.37 -12.22 28.22
N ARG A 403 24.04 -12.74 29.26
CA ARG A 403 23.59 -13.95 29.95
C ARG A 403 22.16 -13.79 30.51
N GLN A 404 21.86 -12.65 31.11
CA GLN A 404 20.50 -12.35 31.57
C GLN A 404 19.51 -12.36 30.39
N LYS A 405 19.85 -11.73 29.27
CA LYS A 405 18.97 -11.69 28.08
C LYS A 405 18.80 -13.07 27.43
N ASP A 406 19.84 -13.89 27.39
CA ASP A 406 19.79 -15.25 26.88
C ASP A 406 18.90 -16.14 27.78
N GLU A 407 19.03 -16.02 29.11
CA GLU A 407 18.17 -16.70 30.08
C GLU A 407 16.70 -16.25 29.95
N GLU A 408 16.44 -14.94 29.82
CA GLU A 408 15.10 -14.39 29.55
C GLU A 408 14.50 -14.94 28.24
N LEU A 409 15.31 -15.00 27.18
CA LEU A 409 14.88 -15.46 25.86
C LEU A 409 14.60 -16.97 25.85
N GLU A 410 15.39 -17.76 26.58
CA GLU A 410 15.10 -19.18 26.80
C GLU A 410 13.81 -19.41 27.59
N GLN A 411 13.60 -18.64 28.65
CA GLN A 411 12.35 -18.71 29.42
C GLN A 411 11.16 -18.34 28.55
N TYR A 412 11.30 -17.32 27.71
CA TYR A 412 10.26 -16.92 26.76
C TYR A 412 9.99 -18.01 25.70
N ARG A 413 11.02 -18.65 25.15
CA ARG A 413 10.88 -19.81 24.24
C ARG A 413 10.20 -21.00 24.92
N LYS A 414 10.57 -21.33 26.16
CA LYS A 414 9.95 -22.40 26.95
C LYS A 414 8.48 -22.10 27.23
N ASN A 415 8.14 -20.85 27.54
CA ASN A 415 6.77 -20.43 27.82
C ASN A 415 5.89 -20.38 26.55
N SER A 416 6.42 -19.86 25.44
CA SER A 416 5.71 -19.84 24.14
C SER A 416 5.47 -21.25 23.59
N ASN A 417 6.45 -22.16 23.70
CA ASN A 417 6.26 -23.57 23.31
C ASN A 417 5.22 -24.28 24.18
N LYS A 418 5.19 -24.00 25.49
CA LYS A 418 4.14 -24.52 26.38
C LYS A 418 2.76 -24.00 26.00
N ALA A 419 2.64 -22.69 25.71
CA ALA A 419 1.39 -22.10 25.25
C ALA A 419 0.93 -22.66 23.89
N ALA A 420 1.84 -22.81 22.93
CA ALA A 420 1.53 -23.38 21.62
C ALA A 420 1.11 -24.86 21.67
N ASN A 421 1.63 -25.62 22.63
CA ASN A 421 1.22 -27.01 22.87
C ASN A 421 -0.11 -27.10 23.63
N ALA A 422 -0.40 -26.14 24.52
CA ALA A 422 -1.69 -26.09 25.22
C ALA A 422 -2.86 -25.72 24.29
N SER A 423 -2.63 -24.91 23.25
CA SER A 423 -3.65 -24.54 22.25
C SER A 423 -3.93 -25.62 21.19
N LYS A 424 -3.23 -26.75 21.25
CA LYS A 424 -3.42 -27.90 20.33
C LYS A 424 -4.16 -29.09 20.97
N VAL A 425 -4.51 -28.97 22.25
CA VAL A 425 -5.39 -29.89 23.00
C VAL A 425 -6.76 -29.24 23.09
#